data_AF-A0A7W9L8Z2-F1
#
_entry.id   AF-A0A7W9L8Z2-F1
#
_cell.length_a   1.000
_cell.length_b   1.000
_cell.length_c   1.000
_cell.angle_alpha   90.00
_cell.angle_beta   90.00
_cell.angle_gamma   90.00
#
_symmetry.space_group_name_H-M   'P 1'
#
loop_
_entity.id
_entity.type
_entity.pdbx_description
1 polymer ?
#
loop_
_entity_poly.entity_id
_entity_poly.type
_entity_poly.pdbx_seq_one_letter_code
_entity_poly.pdbx_strand_id
1 'polypeptide(L)'
;MTRGKLDDREPRTAMHRWACNTKQREEAPEEAATARWIANNTKPVSALTYDPGLALELLDAATSLLDGRRVAPNTVRKHRMLPYNALDYAVELKLPPANPLKTLKWKPPASAYEVDWRRVVNHAQARRCSPP
;
A
#
# COMPACT_ATOMS: atom_id res chain seq x y z
N MET A 1 23.35 -3.22 0.70
CA MET A 1 23.72 -3.88 -0.57
C MET A 1 22.44 -4.30 -1.29
N THR A 2 21.95 -3.48 -2.22
CA THR A 2 20.77 -3.79 -3.05
C THR A 2 21.16 -4.82 -4.11
N ARG A 3 21.00 -6.11 -3.81
CA ARG A 3 21.17 -7.18 -4.81
C ARG A 3 20.03 -7.09 -5.82
N GLY A 4 20.36 -6.67 -7.05
CA GLY A 4 19.51 -6.74 -8.24
C GLY A 4 18.11 -6.17 -8.06
N LYS A 5 17.90 -4.89 -8.39
CA LYS A 5 16.56 -4.29 -8.37
C LYS A 5 15.69 -5.03 -9.40
N LEU A 6 14.72 -5.81 -8.92
CA LEU A 6 13.66 -6.41 -9.75
C LEU A 6 12.83 -5.30 -10.41
N ASP A 7 12.22 -5.57 -11.57
CA ASP A 7 11.32 -4.61 -12.21
C ASP A 7 10.16 -4.31 -11.27
N ASP A 8 9.75 -3.04 -11.14
CA ASP A 8 8.76 -2.60 -10.13
C ASP A 8 7.39 -3.30 -10.29
N ARG A 9 7.12 -3.95 -11.44
CA ARG A 9 5.93 -4.79 -11.67
C ARG A 9 6.04 -6.19 -11.07
N GLU A 10 7.23 -6.76 -10.98
CA GLU A 10 7.43 -8.15 -10.53
C GLU A 10 7.09 -8.32 -9.04
N PRO A 11 7.61 -7.49 -8.10
CA PRO A 11 7.22 -7.58 -6.69
C PRO A 11 5.72 -7.39 -6.46
N ARG A 12 5.10 -6.47 -7.22
CA ARG A 12 3.67 -6.18 -7.10
C ARG A 12 2.83 -7.37 -7.55
N THR A 13 3.16 -7.96 -8.69
CA THR A 13 2.48 -9.16 -9.20
C THR A 13 2.61 -10.31 -8.22
N ALA A 14 3.81 -10.54 -7.69
CA ALA A 14 4.07 -11.59 -6.71
C ALA A 14 3.28 -11.38 -5.41
N MET A 15 3.20 -10.14 -4.90
CA MET A 15 2.40 -9.83 -3.72
C MET A 15 0.91 -10.06 -3.96
N HIS A 16 0.33 -9.53 -5.03
CA HIS A 16 -1.10 -9.63 -5.26
C HIS A 16 -1.56 -11.05 -5.60
N ARG A 17 -0.79 -11.77 -6.41
CA ARG A 17 -1.18 -13.10 -6.88
C ARG A 17 -0.97 -14.17 -5.81
N TRP A 18 0.12 -14.06 -5.04
CA TRP A 18 0.57 -15.13 -4.16
C TRP A 18 0.60 -14.70 -2.69
N ALA A 19 1.40 -13.69 -2.34
CA ALA A 19 1.67 -13.40 -0.91
C ALA A 19 0.43 -12.89 -0.16
N CYS A 20 -0.36 -11.99 -0.75
CA CYS A 20 -1.56 -11.42 -0.14
C CYS A 20 -2.85 -12.19 -0.48
N ASN A 21 -2.77 -13.22 -1.34
CA ASN A 21 -3.93 -14.01 -1.74
C ASN A 21 -4.02 -15.28 -0.89
N THR A 22 -4.87 -15.26 0.14
CA THR A 22 -5.03 -16.40 1.07
C THR A 22 -5.48 -17.69 0.38
N LYS A 23 -6.14 -17.62 -0.78
CA LYS A 23 -6.61 -18.80 -1.52
C LYS A 23 -5.54 -19.46 -2.38
N GLN A 24 -4.54 -18.70 -2.83
CA GLN A 24 -3.52 -19.17 -3.77
C GLN A 24 -2.11 -19.17 -3.17
N ARG A 25 -1.96 -18.73 -1.91
CA ARG A 25 -0.67 -18.66 -1.23
C ARG A 25 0.04 -20.01 -1.13
N GLU A 26 -0.71 -21.09 -0.90
CA GLU A 26 -0.16 -22.44 -0.74
C GLU A 26 0.24 -23.08 -2.07
N GLU A 27 -0.39 -22.66 -3.16
CA GLU A 27 -0.12 -23.12 -4.53
C GLU A 27 0.96 -22.27 -5.23
N ALA A 28 1.61 -21.38 -4.49
CA ALA A 28 2.60 -20.46 -5.07
C ALA A 28 3.80 -21.26 -5.62
N PRO A 29 4.10 -21.15 -6.94
CA PRO A 29 5.28 -21.78 -7.52
C PRO A 29 6.57 -21.18 -6.94
N GLU A 30 7.70 -21.82 -7.21
CA GLU A 30 9.04 -21.42 -6.72
C GLU A 30 9.46 -19.98 -7.11
N GLU A 31 8.69 -19.29 -7.97
CA GLU A 31 8.63 -17.82 -8.10
C GLU A 31 8.41 -17.06 -6.78
N ALA A 32 8.12 -17.78 -5.68
CA ALA A 32 8.34 -17.35 -4.30
C ALA A 32 9.76 -16.80 -4.04
N ALA A 33 10.75 -16.99 -4.93
CA ALA A 33 12.03 -16.29 -4.88
C ALA A 33 11.84 -14.76 -4.78
N THR A 34 10.88 -14.20 -5.51
CA THR A 34 10.53 -12.78 -5.44
C THR A 34 9.90 -12.43 -4.09
N ALA A 35 9.01 -13.26 -3.55
CA ALA A 35 8.43 -13.06 -2.22
C ALA A 35 9.47 -13.16 -1.09
N ARG A 36 10.40 -14.11 -1.18
CA ARG A 36 11.55 -14.27 -0.27
C ARG A 36 12.50 -13.08 -0.39
N TRP A 37 12.76 -12.60 -1.61
CA TRP A 37 13.53 -11.38 -1.84
C TRP A 37 12.84 -10.18 -1.20
N ILE A 38 11.52 -10.00 -1.37
CA ILE A 38 10.76 -8.93 -0.71
C ILE A 38 10.89 -9.05 0.81
N ALA A 39 10.70 -10.24 1.38
CA ALA A 39 10.83 -10.46 2.82
C ALA A 39 12.22 -10.07 3.34
N ASN A 40 13.28 -10.37 2.59
CA ASN A 40 14.66 -10.03 2.94
C ASN A 40 15.02 -8.55 2.70
N ASN A 41 14.27 -7.84 1.85
CA ASN A 41 14.52 -6.43 1.50
C ASN A 41 13.49 -5.46 2.12
N THR A 42 12.57 -5.96 2.95
CA THR A 42 11.55 -5.14 3.63
C THR A 42 11.92 -4.99 5.11
N LYS A 43 11.59 -3.84 5.69
CA LYS A 43 11.80 -3.59 7.12
C LYS A 43 10.76 -4.37 7.96
N PRO A 44 11.14 -4.91 9.13
CA PRO A 44 10.18 -5.56 10.01
C PRO A 44 9.15 -4.56 10.56
N VAL A 45 7.92 -5.01 10.82
CA VAL A 45 6.86 -4.16 11.37
C VAL A 45 7.25 -3.53 12.71
N SER A 46 8.08 -4.23 13.51
CA SER A 46 8.62 -3.71 14.77
C SER A 46 9.45 -2.43 14.59
N ALA A 47 10.11 -2.24 13.44
CA ALA A 47 10.88 -1.02 13.15
C ALA A 47 10.03 0.25 13.19
N LEU A 48 8.73 0.16 12.87
CA LEU A 48 7.78 1.28 12.94
C LEU A 48 7.52 1.75 14.38
N THR A 49 7.85 0.93 15.38
CA THR A 49 7.72 1.29 16.80
C THR A 49 8.85 2.23 17.23
N TYR A 50 10.06 2.01 16.70
CA TYR A 50 11.27 2.70 17.15
C TYR A 50 11.58 3.94 16.31
N ASP A 51 11.14 3.97 15.06
CA ASP A 51 11.42 5.08 14.14
C ASP A 51 10.12 5.71 13.62
N PRO A 52 9.69 6.84 14.22
CA PRO A 52 8.54 7.62 13.74
C PRO A 52 8.70 8.12 12.30
N GLY A 53 9.94 8.31 11.82
CA GLY A 53 10.24 8.70 10.44
C GLY A 53 9.77 7.65 9.44
N LEU A 54 9.97 6.36 9.75
CA LEU A 54 9.46 5.26 8.92
C LEU A 54 7.94 5.21 8.85
N ALA A 55 7.27 5.55 9.95
CA ALA A 55 5.82 5.64 9.98
C ALA A 55 5.29 6.79 9.10
N LEU A 56 6.02 7.92 9.06
CA LEU A 56 5.72 9.03 8.14
C LEU A 56 5.96 8.63 6.69
N GLU A 57 7.12 8.05 6.39
CA GLU A 57 7.46 7.55 5.04
C GLU A 57 6.42 6.54 4.53
N LEU A 58 5.96 5.63 5.40
CA LEU A 58 4.90 4.68 5.08
C LEU A 58 3.60 5.39 4.69
N LEU A 59 3.18 6.40 5.45
CA LEU A 59 1.97 7.17 5.14
C LEU A 59 2.10 7.98 3.86
N ASP A 60 3.27 8.57 3.62
CA ASP A 60 3.52 9.33 2.38
C ASP A 60 3.56 8.42 1.16
N ALA A 61 4.20 7.25 1.25
CA ALA A 61 4.18 6.25 0.20
C ALA A 61 2.75 5.72 -0.05
N ALA A 62 1.98 5.44 1.01
CA ALA A 62 0.60 4.95 0.88
C ALA A 62 -0.36 5.99 0.28
N THR A 63 -0.04 7.28 0.38
CA THR A 63 -0.88 8.37 -0.12
C THR A 63 -0.34 9.01 -1.41
N SER A 64 0.66 8.39 -2.02
CA SER A 64 1.23 8.79 -3.30
C SER A 64 0.94 7.74 -4.38
N LEU A 65 0.82 8.20 -5.61
CA LEU A 65 0.72 7.40 -6.81
C LEU A 65 2.11 6.89 -7.21
N LEU A 66 2.16 5.90 -8.11
CA LEU A 66 3.42 5.33 -8.60
C LEU A 66 4.27 6.32 -9.41
N ASP A 67 3.64 7.36 -9.94
CA ASP A 67 4.29 8.48 -10.64
C ASP A 67 4.76 9.57 -9.66
N GLY A 68 4.65 9.35 -8.34
CA GLY A 68 5.05 10.30 -7.30
C GLY A 68 4.06 11.43 -7.04
N ARG A 69 2.96 11.52 -7.81
CA ARG A 69 1.90 12.50 -7.56
C ARG A 69 1.03 12.06 -6.38
N ARG A 70 0.30 12.99 -5.76
CA ARG A 70 -0.59 12.65 -4.64
C ARG A 70 -1.89 12.04 -5.16
N VAL A 71 -2.43 11.08 -4.42
CA VAL A 71 -3.79 10.58 -4.69
C VAL A 71 -4.82 11.67 -4.37
N ALA A 72 -6.01 11.60 -4.99
CA ALA A 72 -7.08 12.57 -4.74
C ALA A 72 -7.41 12.70 -3.24
N PRO A 73 -7.83 13.87 -2.72
CA PRO A 73 -8.00 14.09 -1.28
C PRO A 73 -8.92 13.08 -0.57
N ASN A 74 -10.04 12.69 -1.19
CA ASN A 74 -10.92 11.66 -0.67
C ASN A 74 -10.22 10.28 -0.59
N THR A 75 -9.37 10.00 -1.58
CA THR A 75 -8.54 8.80 -1.67
C THR A 75 -7.44 8.79 -0.61
N VAL A 76 -6.83 9.94 -0.29
CA VAL A 76 -5.82 10.08 0.79
C VAL A 76 -6.41 9.62 2.12
N ARG A 77 -7.63 10.06 2.46
CA ARG A 77 -8.30 9.65 3.70
C ARG A 77 -8.46 8.14 3.76
N LYS A 78 -8.95 7.52 2.69
CA LYS A 78 -9.12 6.06 2.61
C LYS A 78 -7.79 5.32 2.69
N HIS A 79 -6.78 5.80 1.96
CA HIS A 79 -5.45 5.19 1.93
C HIS A 79 -4.71 5.31 3.26
N ARG A 80 -5.01 6.32 4.07
CA ARG A 80 -4.51 6.42 5.45
C ARG A 80 -5.14 5.38 6.38
N MET A 81 -6.43 5.08 6.21
CA MET A 81 -7.12 4.12 7.07
C MET A 81 -6.59 2.69 6.90
N LEU A 82 -6.11 2.32 5.71
CA LEU A 82 -5.57 1.00 5.43
C LEU A 82 -4.36 0.63 6.30
N PRO A 83 -3.24 1.38 6.31
CA PRO A 83 -2.09 1.09 7.17
C PRO A 83 -2.42 1.26 8.66
N TYR A 84 -3.33 2.18 9.00
CA TYR A 84 -3.81 2.33 10.38
C TYR A 84 -4.48 1.05 10.89
N ASN A 85 -5.46 0.53 10.14
CA ASN A 85 -6.16 -0.69 10.51
C ASN A 85 -5.22 -1.92 10.48
N ALA A 86 -4.31 -1.97 9.52
CA ALA A 86 -3.32 -3.04 9.45
C ALA A 86 -2.38 -3.05 10.66
N LEU A 87 -1.98 -1.87 11.17
CA LEU A 87 -1.15 -1.76 12.37
C LEU A 87 -1.93 -2.03 13.65
N ASP A 88 -3.21 -1.64 13.75
CA ASP A 88 -4.06 -2.06 14.86
C ASP A 88 -4.20 -3.59 14.89
N TYR A 89 -4.40 -4.25 13.74
CA TYR A 89 -4.41 -5.71 13.66
C TYR A 89 -3.06 -6.33 14.02
N ALA A 90 -1.94 -5.71 13.63
CA ALA A 90 -0.61 -6.18 14.03
C ALA A 90 -0.41 -6.13 15.55
N VAL A 91 -0.97 -5.12 16.23
CA VAL A 91 -0.97 -5.02 17.70
C VAL A 91 -1.79 -6.16 18.32
N GLU A 92 -2.93 -6.53 17.75
CA GLU A 92 -3.72 -7.70 18.20
C GLU A 92 -2.90 -9.00 18.11
N LEU A 93 -2.07 -9.12 17.08
CA LEU A 93 -1.10 -10.22 16.92
C LEU A 93 0.14 -10.09 17.83
N LYS A 94 0.20 -9.07 18.70
CA LYS A 94 1.31 -8.78 19.62
C LYS A 94 2.66 -8.58 18.92
N LEU A 95 2.64 -8.07 17.68
CA LEU A 95 3.86 -7.79 16.91
C LEU A 95 4.52 -6.47 17.36
N PRO A 96 3.91 -5.28 17.16
CA PRO A 96 4.27 -4.07 17.87
C PRO A 96 3.48 -3.93 19.19
N PRO A 97 4.05 -3.27 20.21
CA PRO A 97 3.39 -3.06 21.50
C PRO A 97 2.21 -2.06 21.42
N ALA A 98 2.23 -1.14 20.46
CA ALA A 98 1.19 -0.17 20.23
C ALA A 98 1.22 0.31 18.77
N ASN A 99 0.10 0.87 18.28
CA ASN A 99 0.02 1.41 16.93
C ASN A 99 0.76 2.77 16.87
N PRO A 100 1.88 2.88 16.13
CA PRO A 100 2.69 4.09 16.07
C PRO A 100 1.96 5.26 15.37
N LEU A 101 0.92 4.99 14.58
CA LEU A 101 0.15 6.03 13.89
C LEU A 101 -0.81 6.78 14.81
N LYS A 102 -1.06 6.29 16.03
CA LYS A 102 -1.93 6.98 17.02
C LYS A 102 -1.27 8.22 17.60
N THR A 103 0.04 8.19 17.81
CA THR A 103 0.81 9.30 18.40
C THR A 103 1.38 10.24 17.33
N LEU A 104 1.32 9.85 16.07
CA LEU A 104 1.94 10.57 14.97
C LEU A 104 1.13 11.81 14.56
N LYS A 105 1.76 12.99 14.67
CA LYS A 105 1.21 14.26 14.16
C LYS A 105 1.47 14.39 12.66
N TRP A 106 0.81 13.55 11.86
CA TRP A 106 0.91 13.61 10.41
C TRP A 106 0.00 14.69 9.82
N LYS A 107 0.57 15.56 8.99
CA LYS A 107 -0.16 16.53 8.16
C LYS A 107 -0.03 16.08 6.70
N PRO A 108 -1.14 15.92 5.96
CA PRO A 108 -1.03 15.65 4.53
C PRO A 108 -0.35 16.86 3.86
N PRO A 109 0.77 16.69 3.13
CA PRO A 109 1.33 17.76 2.31
C PRO A 109 0.32 18.26 1.27
N ALA A 110 0.48 19.52 0.85
CA ALA A 110 -0.47 20.23 -0.01
C ALA A 110 -0.74 19.45 -1.30
N SER A 111 -2.02 19.23 -1.61
CA SER A 111 -2.43 18.51 -2.81
C SER A 111 -2.59 19.46 -4.00
N ALA A 112 -1.93 19.16 -5.13
CA ALA A 112 -2.35 19.66 -6.44
C ALA A 112 -3.49 18.76 -6.94
N TYR A 113 -4.67 19.35 -7.13
CA TYR A 113 -5.84 18.64 -7.62
C TYR A 113 -5.74 18.46 -9.13
N GLU A 114 -5.43 17.25 -9.59
CA GLU A 114 -5.54 16.88 -11.01
C GLU A 114 -6.47 15.66 -11.12
N VAL A 115 -7.65 15.88 -11.70
CA VAL A 115 -8.64 14.82 -11.95
C VAL A 115 -8.25 14.10 -13.23
N ASP A 116 -7.93 12.82 -13.13
CA ASP A 116 -7.78 11.95 -14.31
C ASP A 116 -9.16 11.55 -14.85
N TRP A 117 -9.60 12.32 -15.85
CA TRP A 117 -10.84 12.19 -16.60
C TRP A 117 -10.97 10.86 -17.37
N ARG A 118 -9.90 10.07 -17.50
CA ARG A 118 -9.95 8.72 -18.11
C ARG A 118 -10.55 7.66 -17.19
N ARG A 119 -10.64 7.95 -15.88
CA ARG A 119 -11.25 7.07 -14.87
C ARG A 119 -12.66 7.51 -14.45
N VAL A 120 -13.16 8.62 -15.00
CA VAL A 120 -14.55 9.05 -14.79
C VAL A 120 -15.38 8.48 -15.94
N VAL A 121 -16.46 7.78 -15.59
CA VAL A 121 -17.41 7.23 -16.56
C VAL A 121 -17.93 8.37 -17.43
N ASN A 122 -17.61 8.37 -18.73
CA ASN A 122 -18.21 9.31 -19.68
C ASN A 122 -19.72 9.01 -19.76
N HIS A 123 -20.57 10.01 -19.98
CA HIS A 123 -22.01 9.87 -20.20
C HIS A 123 -22.36 8.74 -21.20
N ALA A 124 -21.51 8.51 -22.20
CA ALA A 124 -21.62 7.39 -23.15
C ALA A 124 -21.45 6.00 -22.49
N GLN A 125 -20.55 5.84 -21.52
CA GLN A 125 -20.37 4.60 -20.74
C GLN A 125 -21.49 4.39 -19.72
N ALA A 126 -22.02 5.46 -19.11
CA ALA A 126 -23.14 5.38 -18.18
C ALA A 126 -24.42 4.84 -18.86
N ARG A 127 -24.68 5.23 -20.12
CA ARG A 127 -25.79 4.68 -20.92
C ARG A 127 -25.61 3.22 -21.31
N ARG A 128 -24.38 2.71 -21.37
CA ARG A 128 -24.07 1.33 -21.77
C ARG A 128 -24.20 0.33 -20.62
N CYS A 129 -24.13 0.79 -19.38
CA CYS A 129 -24.22 -0.03 -18.16
C CYS A 129 -25.57 0.11 -17.42
N SER A 130 -26.54 0.84 -17.98
CA SER A 130 -27.90 0.84 -17.44
C SER A 130 -28.59 -0.45 -17.88
N PRO A 131 -29.06 -1.32 -16.95
CA PRO A 131 -29.95 -2.41 -17.34
C PRO A 131 -31.29 -1.83 -17.84
N PRO A 132 -32.03 -2.56 -18.70
CA PRO A 132 -33.36 -2.14 -19.15
C PRO A 132 -34.39 -2.08 -18.01
#